data_AF-A0A0F7ZIC0-F1
#
_entry.id   AF-A0A0F7ZIC0-F1
#
_cell.length_a   1.000
_cell.length_b   1.000
_cell.length_c   1.000
_cell.angle_alpha   90.00
_cell.angle_beta   90.00
_cell.angle_gamma   90.00
#
_symmetry.space_group_name_H-M   'P 1'
#
loop_
_entity.id
_entity.type
_entity.pdbx_description
1 polymer ?
#
loop_
_entity_poly.entity_id
_entity_poly.type
_entity_poly.pdbx_seq_one_letter_code
_entity_poly.pdbx_strand_id
1 'polypeptide(L)'
;MVPDEVWRNLPEDPEIMDLERQREQLKQGKYRIRGSEHEGKIRQLTRRIRTKRARREKALRQQYREYYFYHRPTWDIERQLAGGSRDNDQDTYAAPDIKLHIPERARLAELLCNQPEHLSFDEFSRLRIEIAELMVELASKRETVKRKLISRTPQSSIPVKRKTIQNRRFSTSYEQDTMSALYRR
;
A
#
# COMPACT_ATOMS: atom_id res chain seq x y z
N MET A 1 -9.11 -4.34 -9.01
CA MET A 1 -9.89 -4.10 -10.24
C MET A 1 -10.32 -5.46 -10.75
N VAL A 2 -11.54 -5.60 -11.27
CA VAL A 2 -12.03 -6.84 -11.89
C VAL A 2 -12.19 -6.56 -13.38
N PRO A 3 -11.60 -7.35 -14.28
CA PRO A 3 -11.71 -7.15 -15.73
C PRO A 3 -13.15 -7.19 -16.23
N ASP A 4 -13.44 -6.44 -17.29
CA ASP A 4 -14.78 -6.35 -17.89
C ASP A 4 -15.27 -7.67 -18.48
N GLU A 5 -14.36 -8.53 -18.92
CA GLU A 5 -14.65 -9.90 -19.36
C GLU A 5 -15.29 -10.74 -18.25
N VAL A 6 -14.78 -10.62 -17.03
CA VAL A 6 -15.31 -11.33 -15.86
C VAL A 6 -16.72 -10.83 -15.52
N TRP A 7 -16.98 -9.53 -15.70
CA TRP A 7 -18.32 -8.96 -15.52
C TRP A 7 -19.31 -9.42 -16.59
N ARG A 8 -18.89 -9.46 -17.86
CA ARG A 8 -19.75 -9.91 -18.99
C ARG A 8 -20.17 -11.37 -18.87
N ASN A 9 -19.28 -12.21 -18.34
CA ASN A 9 -19.53 -13.64 -18.19
C ASN A 9 -20.27 -14.00 -16.88
N LEU A 10 -20.61 -13.01 -16.05
CA LEU A 10 -21.27 -13.27 -14.77
C LEU A 10 -22.76 -13.57 -14.98
N PRO A 11 -23.27 -14.75 -14.58
CA PRO A 11 -24.70 -15.03 -14.67
C PRO A 11 -25.52 -14.05 -13.82
N GLU A 12 -26.76 -13.78 -14.18
CA GLU A 12 -27.66 -12.98 -13.34
C GLU A 12 -28.03 -13.75 -12.06
N ASP A 13 -28.30 -13.01 -10.97
CA ASP A 13 -28.65 -13.62 -9.68
C ASP A 13 -30.14 -13.95 -9.72
N PRO A 14 -30.55 -15.23 -9.54
CA PRO A 14 -31.94 -15.63 -9.63
C PRO A 14 -32.83 -14.87 -8.63
N GLU A 15 -32.31 -14.56 -7.44
CA GLU A 15 -33.08 -13.83 -6.43
C GLU A 15 -33.28 -12.36 -6.83
N ILE A 16 -32.30 -11.75 -7.51
CA ILE A 16 -32.43 -10.39 -8.05
C ILE A 16 -33.45 -10.38 -9.19
N MET A 17 -33.39 -11.37 -10.07
CA MET A 17 -34.34 -11.59 -11.17
C MET A 17 -35.78 -11.72 -10.68
N ASP A 18 -36.01 -12.52 -9.64
CA ASP A 18 -37.35 -12.72 -9.08
C ASP A 18 -37.88 -11.44 -8.42
N LEU A 19 -37.03 -10.68 -7.71
CA LEU A 19 -37.40 -9.39 -7.13
C LEU A 19 -37.74 -8.34 -8.20
N GLU A 20 -37.07 -8.39 -9.34
CA GLU A 20 -37.34 -7.53 -10.50
C GLU A 20 -38.68 -7.86 -11.14
N ARG A 21 -38.97 -9.15 -11.35
CA ARG A 21 -40.29 -9.61 -11.82
C ARG A 21 -41.40 -9.18 -10.88
N GLN A 22 -41.23 -9.36 -9.57
CA GLN A 22 -42.22 -8.89 -8.57
C GLN A 22 -42.44 -7.37 -8.63
N ARG A 23 -41.37 -6.60 -8.81
CA ARG A 23 -41.45 -5.14 -8.93
C ARG A 23 -42.18 -4.72 -10.20
N GLU A 24 -41.97 -5.41 -11.31
CA GLU A 24 -42.63 -5.14 -12.58
C GLU A 24 -44.13 -5.50 -12.53
N GLN A 25 -44.48 -6.64 -11.95
CA GLN A 25 -45.87 -7.04 -11.71
C GLN A 25 -46.63 -5.99 -10.90
N LEU A 26 -46.02 -5.47 -9.83
CA LEU A 26 -46.64 -4.41 -9.01
C LEU A 26 -46.72 -3.05 -9.72
N LYS A 27 -45.81 -2.79 -10.67
CA LYS A 27 -45.87 -1.59 -11.50
C LYS A 27 -46.94 -1.65 -12.57
N GLN A 28 -47.32 -2.84 -13.05
CA GLN A 28 -48.30 -3.03 -14.13
C GLN A 28 -47.97 -2.16 -15.37
N GLY A 29 -46.69 -2.00 -15.71
CA GLY A 29 -46.24 -1.14 -16.81
C GLY A 29 -46.29 0.37 -16.54
N LYS A 30 -46.77 0.82 -15.37
CA LYS A 30 -46.82 2.25 -15.02
C LYS A 30 -45.42 2.79 -14.73
N TYR A 31 -45.07 3.90 -15.38
CA TYR A 31 -43.80 4.59 -15.14
C TYR A 31 -43.81 5.36 -13.80
N ARG A 32 -44.91 6.06 -13.50
CA ARG A 32 -45.11 6.84 -12.27
C ARG A 32 -45.64 5.94 -11.14
N ILE A 33 -44.88 5.86 -10.05
CA ILE A 33 -45.20 5.03 -8.88
C ILE A 33 -45.93 5.84 -7.79
N ARG A 34 -45.75 7.17 -7.78
CA ARG A 34 -46.28 8.07 -6.75
C ARG A 34 -47.81 8.07 -6.78
N GLY A 35 -48.45 7.69 -5.69
CA GLY A 35 -49.91 7.57 -5.56
C GLY A 35 -50.48 6.20 -5.97
N SER A 36 -49.64 5.21 -6.24
CA SER A 36 -50.06 3.81 -6.40
C SER A 36 -50.25 3.15 -5.04
N GLU A 37 -51.25 2.27 -4.91
CA GLU A 37 -51.48 1.45 -3.71
C GLU A 37 -50.24 0.63 -3.32
N HIS A 38 -49.43 0.24 -4.31
CA HIS A 38 -48.23 -0.58 -4.10
C HIS A 38 -46.93 0.22 -4.00
N GLU A 39 -47.00 1.56 -3.89
CA GLU A 39 -45.83 2.44 -3.88
C GLU A 39 -44.79 2.03 -2.83
N GLY A 40 -45.22 1.77 -1.59
CA GLY A 40 -44.33 1.37 -0.50
C GLY A 40 -43.58 0.07 -0.82
N LYS A 41 -44.29 -0.93 -1.34
CA LYS A 41 -43.73 -2.24 -1.71
C LYS A 41 -42.76 -2.13 -2.88
N ILE A 42 -43.08 -1.32 -3.90
CA ILE A 42 -42.18 -1.06 -5.03
C ILE A 42 -40.89 -0.36 -4.58
N ARG A 43 -40.98 0.62 -3.66
CA ARG A 43 -39.82 1.29 -3.07
C ARG A 43 -38.96 0.32 -2.27
N GLN A 44 -39.58 -0.56 -1.47
CA GLN A 44 -38.88 -1.58 -0.70
C GLN A 44 -38.14 -2.57 -1.61
N LEU A 45 -38.81 -3.10 -2.64
CA LEU A 45 -38.20 -3.99 -3.63
C LEU A 45 -37.01 -3.32 -4.33
N THR A 46 -37.17 -2.06 -4.75
CA THR A 46 -36.08 -1.29 -5.39
C THR A 46 -34.86 -1.17 -4.48
N ARG A 47 -35.06 -0.87 -3.19
CA ARG A 47 -33.96 -0.83 -2.21
C ARG A 47 -33.30 -2.20 -2.05
N ARG A 48 -34.09 -3.26 -1.96
CA ARG A 48 -33.60 -4.64 -1.77
C ARG A 48 -32.77 -5.11 -2.98
N ILE A 49 -33.24 -4.84 -4.19
CA ILE A 49 -32.51 -5.10 -5.44
C ILE A 49 -31.17 -4.35 -5.42
N ARG A 50 -31.18 -3.04 -5.12
CA ARG A 50 -29.95 -2.23 -5.05
C ARG A 50 -28.94 -2.79 -4.05
N THR A 51 -29.39 -3.13 -2.84
CA THR A 51 -28.52 -3.68 -1.80
C THR A 51 -27.94 -5.04 -2.21
N LYS A 52 -28.74 -5.90 -2.85
CA LYS A 52 -28.26 -7.20 -3.34
C LYS A 52 -27.23 -7.07 -4.45
N ARG A 53 -27.50 -6.23 -5.46
CA ARG A 53 -26.55 -5.93 -6.55
C ARG A 53 -25.22 -5.43 -5.98
N ALA A 54 -25.26 -4.46 -5.07
CA ALA A 54 -24.06 -3.92 -4.43
C ALA A 54 -23.29 -4.95 -3.58
N ARG A 55 -24.01 -5.81 -2.83
CA ARG A 55 -23.39 -6.89 -2.05
C ARG A 55 -22.71 -7.91 -2.96
N ARG A 56 -23.37 -8.29 -4.05
CA ARG A 56 -22.84 -9.24 -5.04
C ARG A 56 -21.60 -8.70 -5.73
N GLU A 57 -21.65 -7.44 -6.17
CA GLU A 57 -20.51 -6.73 -6.78
C GLU A 57 -19.32 -6.67 -5.83
N LYS A 58 -19.56 -6.33 -4.56
CA LYS A 58 -18.52 -6.32 -3.52
C LYS A 58 -17.91 -7.70 -3.30
N ALA A 59 -18.74 -8.74 -3.19
CA ALA A 59 -18.29 -10.11 -3.00
C ALA A 59 -17.43 -10.58 -4.18
N LEU A 60 -17.86 -10.29 -5.42
CA LEU A 60 -17.11 -10.67 -6.61
C LEU A 60 -15.77 -9.94 -6.70
N ARG A 61 -15.74 -8.64 -6.40
CA ARG A 61 -14.47 -7.89 -6.32
C ARG A 61 -13.52 -8.48 -5.30
N GLN A 62 -14.03 -8.92 -4.16
CA GLN A 62 -13.22 -9.55 -3.12
C GLN A 62 -12.68 -10.91 -3.61
N GLN A 63 -13.54 -11.77 -4.13
CA GLN A 63 -13.15 -13.08 -4.65
C GLN A 63 -12.12 -12.97 -5.77
N TYR A 64 -12.35 -12.09 -6.74
CA TYR A 64 -11.42 -11.87 -7.84
C TYR A 64 -10.09 -11.30 -7.33
N ARG A 65 -10.13 -10.38 -6.35
CA ARG A 65 -8.92 -9.85 -5.74
C ARG A 65 -8.12 -10.96 -5.07
N GLU A 66 -8.77 -11.79 -4.27
CA GLU A 66 -8.14 -12.94 -3.60
C GLU A 66 -7.55 -13.91 -4.63
N TYR A 67 -8.32 -14.27 -5.67
CA TYR A 67 -7.87 -15.09 -6.79
C TYR A 67 -6.63 -14.48 -7.48
N TYR A 68 -6.71 -13.21 -7.86
CA TYR A 68 -5.63 -12.50 -8.54
C TYR A 68 -4.34 -12.49 -7.73
N PHE A 69 -4.41 -12.13 -6.44
CA PHE A 69 -3.23 -12.10 -5.58
C PHE A 69 -2.66 -13.50 -5.28
N TYR A 70 -3.52 -14.51 -5.22
CA TYR A 70 -3.08 -15.89 -5.05
C TYR A 70 -2.32 -16.42 -6.27
N HIS A 71 -2.78 -16.10 -7.49
CA HIS A 71 -2.19 -16.61 -8.73
C HIS A 71 -1.09 -15.72 -9.31
N ARG A 72 -0.95 -14.46 -8.86
CA ARG A 72 0.07 -13.53 -9.36
C ARG A 72 1.49 -14.12 -9.33
N PRO A 73 1.95 -14.77 -8.25
CA PRO A 73 3.27 -15.41 -8.24
C PRO A 73 3.44 -16.47 -9.33
N THR A 74 2.41 -17.29 -9.58
CA THR A 74 2.44 -18.32 -10.62
C THR A 74 2.54 -17.69 -12.00
N TRP A 75 1.71 -16.69 -12.30
CA TRP A 75 1.75 -15.97 -13.57
C TRP A 75 3.06 -15.22 -13.78
N ASP A 76 3.67 -14.69 -12.72
CA ASP A 76 4.98 -14.04 -12.80
C ASP A 76 6.08 -15.04 -13.19
N ILE A 77 6.05 -16.28 -12.67
CA ILE A 77 6.98 -17.35 -13.06
C ILE A 77 6.75 -17.78 -14.51
N GLU A 78 5.49 -18.05 -14.89
CA GLU A 78 5.13 -18.46 -16.25
C GLU A 78 5.58 -17.42 -17.28
N ARG A 79 5.40 -16.14 -16.96
CA ARG A 79 5.86 -15.02 -17.78
C ARG A 79 7.38 -14.99 -17.94
N GLN A 80 8.13 -15.20 -16.86
CA GLN A 80 9.60 -15.27 -16.92
C GLN A 80 10.07 -16.44 -17.81
N LEU A 81 9.43 -17.60 -17.68
CA LEU A 81 9.74 -18.78 -18.50
C LEU A 81 9.40 -18.56 -19.98
N ALA A 82 8.35 -17.80 -20.27
CA ALA A 82 7.98 -17.40 -21.63
C ALA A 82 8.92 -16.32 -22.24
N GLY A 83 9.97 -15.91 -21.53
CA GLY A 83 10.93 -14.89 -21.99
C GLY A 83 10.38 -13.46 -21.93
N GLY A 84 9.26 -13.23 -21.25
CA GLY A 84 8.71 -11.90 -21.04
C GLY A 84 9.53 -11.12 -20.01
N SER A 85 10.19 -10.03 -20.43
CA SER A 85 10.74 -9.06 -19.49
C SER A 85 9.61 -8.41 -18.67
N ARG A 86 9.89 -8.11 -17.40
CA ARG A 86 9.03 -7.33 -16.50
C ARG A 86 8.71 -5.92 -17.04
N ASP A 87 9.44 -5.48 -18.07
CA ASP A 87 9.35 -4.14 -18.67
C ASP A 87 8.18 -3.93 -19.64
N ASN A 88 7.45 -4.99 -20.03
CA ASN A 88 6.36 -4.90 -21.01
C ASN A 88 4.96 -4.66 -20.42
N ASP A 89 4.80 -4.72 -19.10
CA ASP A 89 3.55 -4.32 -18.45
C ASP A 89 3.69 -2.91 -17.89
N GLN A 90 2.59 -2.15 -17.96
CA GLN A 90 2.31 -0.80 -17.46
C GLN A 90 2.82 -0.44 -16.02
N ASP A 91 3.45 -1.38 -15.31
CA ASP A 91 3.93 -1.30 -13.92
C ASP A 91 5.46 -1.05 -13.80
N THR A 92 6.15 -0.54 -14.84
CA THR A 92 7.54 -0.08 -14.67
C THR A 92 7.54 1.08 -13.68
N TYR A 93 8.02 0.83 -12.46
CA TYR A 93 8.09 1.84 -11.41
C TYR A 93 9.02 2.97 -11.84
N ALA A 94 8.43 4.07 -12.33
CA ALA A 94 9.13 5.32 -12.51
C ALA A 94 9.20 6.01 -11.13
N ALA A 95 10.40 6.09 -10.56
CA ALA A 95 10.61 6.88 -9.36
C ALA A 95 10.15 8.33 -9.64
N PRO A 96 9.39 8.96 -8.73
CA PRO A 96 8.97 10.33 -8.93
C PRO A 96 10.20 11.26 -8.99
N ASP A 97 10.17 12.25 -9.88
CA ASP A 97 11.19 13.30 -9.96
C ASP A 97 11.05 14.22 -8.73
N ILE A 98 11.84 13.96 -7.70
CA ILE A 98 11.82 14.67 -6.42
C ILE A 98 12.76 15.87 -6.51
N LYS A 99 12.24 17.03 -6.96
CA LYS A 99 12.97 18.32 -6.96
C LYS A 99 12.89 18.99 -5.58
N LEU A 100 13.68 18.50 -4.62
CA LEU A 100 13.83 19.11 -3.28
C LEU A 100 15.03 20.04 -3.22
N HIS A 101 15.13 21.00 -4.13
CA HIS A 101 16.28 21.91 -4.17
C HIS A 101 15.90 23.32 -3.69
N ILE A 102 16.46 23.72 -2.55
CA ILE A 102 16.49 25.12 -2.10
C ILE A 102 17.88 25.69 -2.45
N PRO A 103 17.97 26.68 -3.36
CA PRO A 103 19.26 27.21 -3.80
C PRO A 103 20.03 27.91 -2.66
N GLU A 104 19.33 28.51 -1.70
CA GLU A 104 19.93 29.17 -0.54
C GLU A 104 20.67 28.17 0.36
N ARG A 105 20.18 26.93 0.45
CA ARG A 105 20.85 25.86 1.20
C ARG A 105 22.13 25.42 0.52
N ALA A 106 22.12 25.34 -0.82
CA ALA A 106 23.31 24.99 -1.59
C ALA A 106 24.39 26.07 -1.46
N ARG A 107 24.00 27.35 -1.61
CA ARG A 107 24.92 28.50 -1.44
C ARG A 107 25.44 28.60 -0.01
N LEU A 108 24.58 28.38 1.00
CA LEU A 108 25.00 28.38 2.40
C LEU A 108 26.00 27.25 2.69
N ALA A 109 25.79 26.06 2.12
CA ALA A 109 26.72 24.95 2.27
C ALA A 109 28.08 25.25 1.63
N GLU A 110 28.09 25.88 0.44
CA GLU A 110 29.33 26.32 -0.21
C GLU A 110 30.12 27.29 0.67
N LEU A 111 29.46 28.32 1.21
CA LEU A 111 30.11 29.33 2.05
C LEU A 111 30.58 28.80 3.42
N LEU A 112 29.86 27.84 4.01
CA LEU A 112 30.21 27.26 5.31
C LEU A 112 31.26 26.16 5.20
N CYS A 113 31.20 25.34 4.16
CA CYS A 113 32.12 24.21 3.99
C CYS A 113 33.41 24.58 3.26
N ASN A 114 33.40 25.61 2.40
CA ASN A 114 34.55 26.04 1.61
C ASN A 114 34.99 27.45 1.99
N GLN A 115 35.33 27.68 3.27
CA GLN A 115 35.84 28.98 3.70
C GLN A 115 37.27 29.22 3.17
N PRO A 116 37.55 30.38 2.54
CA PRO A 116 38.90 30.74 2.12
C PRO A 116 39.85 30.91 3.32
N GLU A 117 41.06 30.37 3.24
CA GLU A 117 42.04 30.37 4.33
C GLU A 117 42.65 31.75 4.64
N HIS A 118 42.59 32.69 3.69
CA HIS A 118 43.21 33.99 3.80
C HIS A 118 42.23 35.10 3.40
N LEU A 119 41.35 35.46 4.34
CA LEU A 119 40.42 36.58 4.18
C LEU A 119 40.93 37.80 4.95
N SER A 120 40.85 38.97 4.33
CA SER A 120 40.95 40.22 5.07
C SER A 120 39.76 40.39 6.01
N PHE A 121 39.90 41.24 7.03
CA PHE A 121 38.83 41.49 8.01
C PHE A 121 37.52 41.97 7.35
N ASP A 122 37.62 42.80 6.31
CA ASP A 122 36.46 43.34 5.61
C ASP A 122 35.76 42.25 4.78
N GLU A 123 36.51 41.37 4.13
CA GLU A 123 35.96 40.25 3.35
C GLU A 123 35.32 39.21 4.26
N PHE A 124 35.95 38.91 5.40
CA PHE A 124 35.38 38.05 6.43
C PHE A 124 34.07 38.64 6.97
N SER A 125 34.03 39.95 7.20
CA SER A 125 32.84 40.65 7.67
C SER A 125 31.70 40.57 6.65
N ARG A 126 31.99 40.78 5.36
CA ARG A 126 30.99 40.63 4.28
C ARG A 126 30.47 39.20 4.15
N LEU A 127 31.36 38.22 4.22
CA LEU A 127 31.00 36.79 4.16
C LEU A 127 30.07 36.40 5.31
N ARG A 128 30.32 36.91 6.52
CA ARG A 128 29.44 36.67 7.67
C ARG A 128 28.07 37.33 7.53
N ILE A 129 27.99 38.52 6.94
CA ILE A 129 26.73 39.20 6.65
C ILE A 129 25.92 38.37 5.64
N GLU A 130 26.56 37.92 4.54
CA GLU A 130 25.92 37.10 3.51
C GLU A 130 25.39 35.77 4.08
N ILE A 131 26.18 35.10 4.92
CA ILE A 131 25.75 33.88 5.62
C ILE A 131 24.52 34.15 6.50
N ALA A 132 24.52 35.25 7.26
CA ALA A 132 23.41 35.60 8.13
C ALA A 132 22.13 35.88 7.33
N GLU A 133 22.23 36.59 6.22
CA GLU A 133 21.13 36.86 5.30
C GLU A 133 20.57 35.55 4.71
N LEU A 134 21.44 34.66 4.21
CA LEU A 134 21.04 33.36 3.68
C LEU A 134 20.38 32.46 4.74
N MET A 135 20.86 32.48 5.99
CA MET A 135 20.25 31.75 7.10
C MET A 135 18.84 32.28 7.42
N VAL A 136 18.64 33.60 7.40
CA VAL A 136 17.34 34.23 7.61
C VAL A 136 16.37 33.89 6.48
N GLU A 137 16.82 33.97 5.22
CA GLU A 137 16.01 33.59 4.07
C GLU A 137 15.62 32.12 4.11
N LEU A 138 16.57 31.23 4.40
CA LEU A 138 16.35 29.79 4.49
C LEU A 138 15.36 29.44 5.60
N ALA A 139 15.36 30.14 6.73
CA ALA A 139 14.42 29.89 7.83
C ALA A 139 12.94 30.06 7.40
N SER A 140 12.68 30.88 6.39
CA SER A 140 11.34 31.07 5.80
C SER A 140 10.98 30.06 4.70
N LYS A 141 11.98 29.36 4.13
CA LYS A 141 11.84 28.41 3.01
C LYS A 141 11.83 26.97 3.53
N ARG A 142 11.12 26.06 2.85
CA ARG A 142 11.07 24.62 3.19
C ARG A 142 11.04 23.77 1.93
N GLU A 143 11.98 22.81 1.82
CA GLU A 143 12.06 21.89 0.67
C GLU A 143 10.83 20.98 0.60
N THR A 144 10.31 20.58 1.76
CA THR A 144 9.16 19.69 1.87
C THR A 144 7.97 20.42 2.48
N VAL A 145 6.79 20.22 1.88
CA VAL A 145 5.51 20.62 2.50
C VAL A 145 5.39 19.91 3.85
N LYS A 146 5.02 20.64 4.92
CA LYS A 146 4.68 20.03 6.22
C LYS A 146 3.55 19.03 6.00
N ARG A 147 3.89 17.75 5.95
CA ARG A 147 2.89 16.69 6.02
C ARG A 147 2.26 16.78 7.40
N LYS A 148 0.94 16.93 7.47
CA LYS A 148 0.21 16.63 8.71
C LYS A 148 0.59 15.19 9.04
N LEU A 149 1.34 14.97 10.11
CA LEU A 149 1.49 13.66 10.70
C LEU A 149 0.08 13.25 11.12
N ILE A 150 -0.63 12.56 10.22
CA ILE A 150 -1.76 11.76 10.63
C ILE A 150 -1.10 10.71 11.52
N SER A 151 -1.26 10.87 12.83
CA SER A 151 -1.01 9.81 13.80
C SER A 151 -1.74 8.58 13.28
N ARG A 152 -1.01 7.69 12.59
CA ARG A 152 -1.47 6.34 12.37
C ARG A 152 -1.21 5.65 13.69
N THR A 153 -2.20 5.68 14.58
CA THR A 153 -2.28 4.69 15.64
C THR A 153 -2.21 3.33 14.94
N PRO A 154 -1.17 2.49 15.18
CA PRO A 154 -1.16 1.15 14.65
C PRO A 154 -2.15 0.31 15.48
N GLN A 155 -3.43 0.42 15.14
CA GLN A 155 -4.43 -0.55 15.57
C GLN A 155 -4.29 -1.79 14.69
N SER A 156 -3.33 -2.65 15.04
CA SER A 156 -3.39 -4.10 14.85
C SER A 156 -2.17 -4.74 15.50
N SER A 157 -2.22 -4.93 16.83
CA SER A 157 -1.47 -6.01 17.46
C SER A 157 -2.09 -7.32 16.97
N ILE A 158 -1.59 -7.86 15.85
CA ILE A 158 -1.77 -9.29 15.58
C ILE A 158 -0.99 -10.00 16.70
N PRO A 159 -1.62 -10.77 17.59
CA PRO A 159 -0.89 -11.54 18.57
C PRO A 159 -0.27 -12.72 17.83
N VAL A 160 0.93 -12.52 17.28
CA VAL A 160 1.77 -13.63 16.84
C VAL A 160 2.15 -14.38 18.11
N LYS A 161 1.49 -15.52 18.37
CA LYS A 161 1.97 -16.49 19.36
C LYS A 161 3.37 -16.92 18.94
N ARG A 162 4.39 -16.25 19.47
CA ARG A 162 5.76 -16.71 19.44
C ARG A 162 5.77 -18.02 20.22
N LYS A 163 5.77 -19.15 19.51
CA LYS A 163 6.21 -20.41 20.12
C LYS A 163 7.66 -20.17 20.54
N THR A 164 7.89 -20.09 21.83
CA THR A 164 9.23 -20.11 22.42
C THR A 164 9.91 -21.38 21.92
N ILE A 165 10.87 -21.22 21.01
CA ILE A 165 11.83 -22.27 20.71
C ILE A 165 12.64 -22.41 21.99
N GLN A 166 12.25 -23.38 22.82
CA GLN A 166 13.06 -23.84 23.93
C GLN A 166 14.36 -24.34 23.31
N ASN A 167 15.41 -23.53 23.40
CA ASN A 167 16.78 -23.97 23.14
C ASN A 167 17.06 -25.12 24.10
N ARG A 168 16.88 -26.36 23.63
CA ARG A 168 17.46 -27.54 24.25
C ARG A 168 18.97 -27.34 24.18
N ARG A 169 19.54 -26.85 25.28
CA ARG A 169 20.97 -26.89 25.54
C ARG A 169 21.39 -28.35 25.37
N PHE A 170 22.22 -28.63 24.37
CA PHE A 170 22.90 -29.90 24.28
C PHE A 170 23.76 -30.05 25.54
N SER A 171 23.40 -31.03 26.37
CA SER A 171 24.18 -31.50 27.50
C SER A 171 25.43 -32.16 26.94
N THR A 172 26.57 -31.47 26.95
CA THR A 172 27.87 -32.10 26.73
C THR A 172 28.32 -32.73 28.04
N SER A 173 27.89 -33.96 28.28
CA SER A 173 28.52 -34.87 29.23
C SER A 173 29.06 -36.05 28.44
N TYR A 174 30.28 -35.92 27.95
CA TYR A 174 31.08 -37.10 27.63
C TYR A 174 32.03 -37.28 28.80
N GLU A 175 31.69 -38.29 29.59
CA GLU A 175 32.42 -38.80 30.74
C GLU A 175 33.86 -39.09 30.32
N GLN A 176 34.78 -38.48 31.07
CA GLN A 176 36.09 -39.06 31.29
C GLN A 176 35.86 -40.31 32.15
N ASP A 177 36.05 -41.50 31.60
CA ASP A 177 36.86 -42.51 32.29
C ASP A 177 37.07 -43.82 31.51
N THR A 178 38.27 -44.35 31.72
CA THR A 178 38.78 -45.68 31.35
C THR A 178 39.14 -45.93 29.89
N MET A 179 40.44 -45.88 29.59
CA MET A 179 41.25 -47.09 29.42
C MET A 179 42.71 -46.70 29.20
N SER A 180 43.41 -46.56 30.33
CA SER A 180 44.82 -46.96 30.42
C SER A 180 44.93 -48.38 29.89
N ALA A 181 45.58 -48.57 28.75
CA ALA A 181 46.64 -49.55 28.55
C ALA A 181 46.99 -49.68 27.06
N LEU A 182 48.28 -49.88 26.82
CA LEU A 182 48.90 -50.44 25.61
C LEU A 182 49.25 -49.43 24.50
N TYR A 183 50.48 -48.91 24.56
CA TYR A 183 51.60 -49.09 23.60
C TYR A 183 52.62 -47.97 23.91
N ARG A 184 53.74 -48.20 24.62
CA ARG A 184 54.95 -48.97 24.22
C ARG A 184 55.49 -48.35 22.91
N ARG A 185 56.64 -47.69 22.82
CA ARG A 185 57.94 -47.83 23.49
C ARG A 185 58.77 -46.57 23.21
#